data_AF-A0ABD5VW03-F1
#
_entry.id   AF-A0ABD5VW03-F1
#
_cell.length_a   1.000
_cell.length_b   1.000
_cell.length_c   1.000
_cell.angle_alpha   90.00
_cell.angle_beta   90.00
_cell.angle_gamma   90.00
#
_symmetry.space_group_name_H-M   'P 1'
#
loop_
_entity.id
_entity.type
_entity.pdbx_description
1 polymer ?
#
loop_
_entity_poly.entity_id
_entity_poly.type
_entity_poly.pdbx_seq_one_letter_code
_entity_poly.pdbx_strand_id
1 'polypeptide(L)'
;MERRDVLKLFGGGLLLVGGGKAVDNVLIGYDENLLNQDLDSLARERFGATERWERQVGDHTLDRDGDRLRVLDAAGETSATLSLSSATTAEAAAVDDELGLAGGPVEQIVADIGALRSGDYVFAFSRLDPFFERVHTADARGFTTDLVRSGWATAPDTVREFTGAAPDEPRAVVQGLMEAFNEHTDYDVPRYLAGSITDNVLFGTVPLRKYFRANVSFPALLDDRHAGMFCYEFTYRSMEALHAVPAFDQRTPVVAGRVHDERHKHVYTAIASVVREDGDLVVPVTFVDYTHTTLYDDFNLTPVLGTGLEAYGDRHRATAIYWD
;
A
#
# COMPACT_ATOMS: atom_id res chain seq x y z
N MET A 1 7.69 23.27 24.33
CA MET A 1 8.19 24.06 23.20
C MET A 1 7.12 23.99 22.13
N GLU A 2 6.36 25.07 21.96
CA GLU A 2 5.21 25.06 21.05
C GLU A 2 5.65 25.33 19.60
N ARG A 3 4.79 25.01 18.60
CA ARG A 3 5.04 25.29 17.15
C ARG A 3 5.58 26.72 16.92
N ARG A 4 5.08 27.69 17.70
CA ARG A 4 5.49 29.10 17.65
C ARG A 4 6.91 29.39 18.14
N ASP A 5 7.43 28.64 19.10
CA ASP A 5 8.78 28.83 19.64
C ASP A 5 9.84 28.31 18.66
N VAL A 6 9.51 27.22 17.97
CA VAL A 6 10.35 26.61 16.94
C VAL A 6 10.44 27.52 15.71
N LEU A 7 9.32 28.08 15.24
CA LEU A 7 9.29 29.06 14.16
C LEU A 7 10.12 30.33 14.46
N LYS A 8 10.09 30.82 15.70
CA LYS A 8 10.91 31.97 16.14
C LYS A 8 12.41 31.66 16.16
N LEU A 9 12.79 30.42 16.45
CA LEU A 9 14.19 29.96 16.39
C LEU A 9 14.74 29.95 14.95
N PHE A 10 13.86 29.82 13.96
CA PHE A 10 14.23 29.67 12.53
C PHE A 10 14.05 30.94 11.68
N GLY A 11 13.41 31.98 12.21
CA GLY A 11 12.96 33.16 11.45
C GLY A 11 14.02 34.19 10.99
N GLY A 12 15.28 33.83 10.77
CA GLY A 12 16.24 34.87 10.29
C GLY A 12 17.51 34.42 9.58
N GLY A 13 18.15 33.31 9.99
CA GLY A 13 19.49 32.96 9.47
C GLY A 13 19.62 31.62 8.73
N LEU A 14 18.76 30.65 9.04
CA LEU A 14 18.91 29.26 8.57
C LEU A 14 18.21 28.95 7.24
N LEU A 15 17.27 29.79 6.81
CA LEU A 15 16.56 29.65 5.53
C LEU A 15 17.49 29.68 4.31
N LEU A 16 18.61 30.41 4.38
CA LEU A 16 19.53 30.59 3.25
C LEU A 16 20.57 29.48 3.07
N VAL A 17 20.99 28.79 4.14
CA VAL A 17 22.03 27.74 4.06
C VAL A 17 21.41 26.35 3.91
N GLY A 18 20.20 26.13 4.43
CA GLY A 18 19.47 24.86 4.30
C GLY A 18 18.61 24.75 3.04
N GLY A 19 18.11 25.86 2.50
CA GLY A 19 17.14 25.87 1.39
C GLY A 19 17.65 25.24 0.10
N GLY A 20 18.90 25.54 -0.30
CA GLY A 20 19.46 25.01 -1.55
C GLY A 20 19.68 23.50 -1.54
N LYS A 21 20.17 22.94 -0.42
CA LYS A 21 20.43 21.49 -0.28
C LYS A 21 19.18 20.69 0.09
N ALA A 22 18.19 21.34 0.69
CA ALA A 22 16.90 20.73 0.98
C ALA A 22 16.05 20.59 -0.30
N VAL A 23 15.99 21.60 -1.16
CA VAL A 23 15.27 21.52 -2.44
C VAL A 23 15.91 20.49 -3.41
N ASP A 24 17.22 20.26 -3.29
CA ASP A 24 18.02 19.38 -4.15
C ASP A 24 17.58 17.90 -4.14
N ASN A 25 17.21 17.37 -2.97
CA ASN A 25 16.99 15.93 -2.79
C ASN A 25 15.63 15.42 -3.32
N VAL A 26 14.67 16.28 -3.63
CA VAL A 26 13.34 15.84 -4.15
C VAL A 26 13.20 16.14 -5.65
N LEU A 27 13.96 17.11 -6.17
CA LEU A 27 13.83 17.58 -7.55
C LEU A 27 14.84 16.98 -8.52
N ILE A 28 15.96 16.42 -8.04
CA ILE A 28 16.97 15.78 -8.90
C ILE A 28 16.54 14.34 -9.20
N GLY A 29 16.37 14.03 -10.49
CA GLY A 29 16.09 12.67 -10.97
C GLY A 29 17.25 11.68 -10.76
N TYR A 30 16.98 10.41 -11.02
CA TYR A 30 17.89 9.29 -10.98
C TYR A 30 18.54 9.04 -12.34
N ASP A 31 19.78 8.52 -12.30
CA ASP A 31 20.41 7.90 -13.47
C ASP A 31 19.85 6.47 -13.73
N GLU A 32 19.29 5.81 -12.70
CA GLU A 32 18.61 4.51 -12.76
C GLU A 32 17.26 4.58 -12.01
N ASN A 33 16.15 4.64 -12.76
CA ASN A 33 14.78 4.70 -12.23
C ASN A 33 14.22 3.30 -11.90
N LEU A 34 13.01 3.21 -11.33
CA LEU A 34 12.33 1.95 -11.01
C LEU A 34 12.35 0.90 -12.14
N LEU A 35 12.21 1.34 -13.40
CA LEU A 35 12.19 0.43 -14.56
C LEU A 35 13.55 -0.21 -14.84
N ASN A 36 14.63 0.37 -14.33
CA ASN A 36 16.01 -0.09 -14.53
C ASN A 36 16.53 -0.89 -13.33
N GLN A 37 15.73 -1.08 -12.27
CA GLN A 37 16.13 -1.81 -11.06
C GLN A 37 15.75 -3.30 -11.12
N ASP A 38 16.53 -4.12 -10.42
CA ASP A 38 16.09 -5.46 -10.03
C ASP A 38 15.05 -5.36 -8.90
N LEU A 39 13.80 -5.11 -9.30
CA LEU A 39 12.67 -5.02 -8.38
C LEU A 39 12.20 -6.39 -7.86
N ASP A 40 12.50 -7.48 -8.58
CA ASP A 40 12.09 -8.84 -8.16
C ASP A 40 12.74 -9.20 -6.83
N SER A 41 14.05 -8.98 -6.71
CA SER A 41 14.80 -9.24 -5.48
C SER A 41 14.24 -8.44 -4.28
N LEU A 42 13.93 -7.16 -4.49
CA LEU A 42 13.38 -6.29 -3.44
C LEU A 42 11.94 -6.67 -3.06
N ALA A 43 11.10 -7.00 -4.04
CA ALA A 43 9.72 -7.39 -3.81
C ALA A 43 9.63 -8.72 -3.06
N ARG A 44 10.48 -9.68 -3.43
CA ARG A 44 10.51 -11.04 -2.89
C ARG A 44 10.97 -11.12 -1.44
N GLU A 45 11.82 -10.19 -0.98
CA GLU A 45 12.40 -10.22 0.38
C GLU A 45 11.33 -10.32 1.48
N ARG A 46 10.14 -9.75 1.25
CA ARG A 46 9.05 -9.68 2.24
C ARG A 46 7.70 -10.14 1.71
N PHE A 47 7.63 -10.69 0.50
CA PHE A 47 6.37 -11.18 -0.07
C PHE A 47 6.11 -12.63 0.34
N GLY A 48 4.95 -12.89 0.94
CA GLY A 48 4.57 -14.23 1.34
C GLY A 48 3.25 -14.26 2.09
N ALA A 49 2.68 -15.45 2.23
CA ALA A 49 1.42 -15.63 2.94
C ALA A 49 1.60 -15.44 4.45
N THR A 50 0.74 -14.64 5.07
CA THR A 50 0.79 -14.32 6.51
C THR A 50 0.64 -15.57 7.38
N GLU A 51 1.40 -15.73 8.46
CA GLU A 51 1.32 -16.96 9.28
C GLU A 51 -0.02 -17.12 10.00
N ARG A 52 -0.69 -16.00 10.29
CA ARG A 52 -2.00 -15.92 10.93
C ARG A 52 -2.92 -15.10 10.06
N TRP A 53 -4.05 -15.69 9.71
CA TRP A 53 -5.04 -15.07 8.85
C TRP A 53 -6.41 -15.59 9.21
N GLU A 54 -7.36 -14.69 9.43
CA GLU A 54 -8.74 -15.01 9.74
C GLU A 54 -9.64 -14.14 8.89
N ARG A 55 -10.59 -14.76 8.17
CA ARG A 55 -11.57 -14.06 7.32
C ARG A 55 -12.93 -14.72 7.37
N GLN A 56 -13.95 -13.89 7.45
CA GLN A 56 -15.33 -14.33 7.32
C GLN A 56 -15.69 -14.46 5.83
N VAL A 57 -16.30 -15.59 5.46
CA VAL A 57 -16.81 -15.91 4.12
C VAL A 57 -18.22 -16.45 4.29
N GLY A 58 -19.22 -15.59 4.05
CA GLY A 58 -20.61 -15.89 4.37
C GLY A 58 -20.81 -16.16 5.86
N ASP A 59 -21.41 -17.30 6.19
CA ASP A 59 -21.66 -17.74 7.57
C ASP A 59 -20.48 -18.53 8.18
N HIS A 60 -19.36 -18.64 7.46
CA HIS A 60 -18.18 -19.36 7.91
C HIS A 60 -16.99 -18.42 8.14
N THR A 61 -16.07 -18.85 8.99
CA THR A 61 -14.78 -18.19 9.20
C THR A 61 -13.66 -19.13 8.77
N LEU A 62 -12.83 -18.66 7.84
CA LEU A 62 -11.58 -19.31 7.48
C LEU A 62 -10.50 -18.81 8.43
N ASP A 63 -9.95 -19.72 9.23
CA ASP A 63 -8.93 -19.43 10.21
C ASP A 63 -7.67 -20.26 9.91
N ARG A 64 -6.62 -19.54 9.52
CA ARG A 64 -5.30 -20.10 9.22
C ARG A 64 -4.33 -19.86 10.36
N ASP A 65 -3.69 -20.95 10.75
CA ASP A 65 -2.62 -21.04 11.72
C ASP A 65 -1.44 -21.82 11.13
N GLY A 66 -0.48 -21.10 10.55
CA GLY A 66 0.71 -21.69 9.96
C GLY A 66 0.36 -22.64 8.80
N ASP A 67 0.45 -23.95 9.07
CA ASP A 67 0.10 -25.02 8.14
C ASP A 67 -1.33 -25.53 8.25
N ARG A 68 -2.08 -25.10 9.26
CA ARG A 68 -3.45 -25.55 9.46
C ARG A 68 -4.43 -24.49 8.94
N LEU A 69 -5.39 -24.92 8.13
CA LEU A 69 -6.57 -24.13 7.75
C LEU A 69 -7.80 -24.77 8.39
N ARG A 70 -8.53 -23.99 9.19
CA ARG A 70 -9.81 -24.38 9.79
C ARG A 70 -10.93 -23.62 9.11
N VAL A 71 -12.05 -24.30 8.88
CA VAL A 71 -13.32 -23.66 8.54
C VAL A 71 -14.22 -23.76 9.75
N LEU A 72 -14.59 -22.62 10.31
CA LEU A 72 -15.46 -22.50 11.47
C LEU A 72 -16.86 -22.11 11.00
N ASP A 73 -17.90 -22.65 11.64
CA ASP A 73 -19.28 -22.21 11.40
C ASP A 73 -19.61 -20.90 12.15
N ALA A 74 -20.86 -20.45 12.03
CA ALA A 74 -21.36 -19.24 12.70
C ALA A 74 -21.31 -19.30 14.23
N ALA A 75 -21.24 -20.51 14.82
CA ALA A 75 -21.08 -20.71 16.26
C ALA A 75 -19.60 -20.74 16.69
N GLY A 76 -18.66 -20.73 15.73
CA GLY A 76 -17.23 -20.87 15.97
C GLY A 76 -16.78 -22.32 16.12
N GLU A 77 -17.64 -23.30 15.82
CA GLU A 77 -17.29 -24.71 15.85
C GLU A 77 -16.58 -25.11 14.55
N THR A 78 -15.59 -25.99 14.66
CA THR A 78 -14.80 -26.42 13.50
C THR A 78 -15.61 -27.37 12.63
N SER A 79 -15.98 -26.90 11.44
CA SER A 79 -16.64 -27.69 10.40
C SER A 79 -15.63 -28.51 9.59
N ALA A 80 -14.45 -27.95 9.29
CA ALA A 80 -13.38 -28.65 8.56
C ALA A 80 -12.00 -28.23 9.05
N THR A 81 -11.00 -29.10 8.85
CA THR A 81 -9.58 -28.79 9.10
C THR A 81 -8.72 -29.47 8.04
N LEU A 82 -7.84 -28.69 7.43
CA LEU A 82 -6.88 -29.16 6.44
C LEU A 82 -5.45 -28.80 6.86
N SER A 83 -4.50 -29.67 6.52
CA SER A 83 -3.08 -29.35 6.52
C SER A 83 -2.70 -28.85 5.12
N LEU A 84 -2.27 -27.60 5.04
CA LEU A 84 -1.92 -26.92 3.79
C LEU A 84 -0.71 -27.53 3.08
N SER A 85 0.12 -28.31 3.80
CA SER A 85 1.27 -29.00 3.22
C SER A 85 0.94 -30.38 2.62
N SER A 86 -0.18 -30.98 3.01
CA SER A 86 -0.55 -32.34 2.56
C SER A 86 -1.90 -32.43 1.86
N ALA A 87 -2.79 -31.46 2.06
CA ALA A 87 -4.10 -31.43 1.42
C ALA A 87 -3.95 -31.28 -0.09
N THR A 88 -4.77 -32.03 -0.81
CA THR A 88 -4.91 -31.92 -2.26
C THR A 88 -5.98 -30.89 -2.62
N THR A 89 -5.90 -30.33 -3.82
CA THR A 89 -6.95 -29.42 -4.33
C THR A 89 -8.31 -30.10 -4.41
N ALA A 90 -8.36 -31.41 -4.69
CA ALA A 90 -9.62 -32.16 -4.72
C ALA A 90 -10.26 -32.31 -3.33
N GLU A 91 -9.47 -32.54 -2.27
CA GLU A 91 -9.98 -32.56 -0.89
C GLU A 91 -10.47 -31.18 -0.46
N ALA A 92 -9.76 -30.13 -0.87
CA ALA A 92 -10.11 -28.74 -0.59
C ALA A 92 -11.42 -28.32 -1.29
N ALA A 93 -11.57 -28.67 -2.58
CA ALA A 93 -12.79 -28.43 -3.34
C ALA A 93 -14.00 -29.17 -2.75
N ALA A 94 -13.81 -30.40 -2.24
CA ALA A 94 -14.87 -31.14 -1.57
C ALA A 94 -15.37 -30.43 -0.30
N VAL A 95 -14.46 -29.77 0.44
CA VAL A 95 -14.84 -28.96 1.61
C VAL A 95 -15.62 -27.72 1.20
N ASP A 96 -15.19 -27.03 0.14
CA ASP A 96 -15.93 -25.88 -0.39
C ASP A 96 -17.35 -26.27 -0.85
N ASP A 97 -17.48 -27.39 -1.56
CA ASP A 97 -18.76 -27.92 -2.03
C ASP A 97 -19.68 -28.36 -0.87
N GLU A 98 -19.14 -29.06 0.14
CA GLU A 98 -19.90 -29.55 1.30
C GLU A 98 -20.45 -28.39 2.14
N LEU A 99 -19.66 -27.33 2.32
CA LEU A 99 -20.00 -26.17 3.14
C LEU A 99 -20.66 -25.03 2.35
N GLY A 100 -20.80 -25.18 1.02
CA GLY A 100 -21.39 -24.17 0.14
C GLY A 100 -20.59 -22.87 0.06
N LEU A 101 -19.25 -22.96 0.11
CA LEU A 101 -18.35 -21.81 0.08
C LEU A 101 -18.18 -21.30 -1.35
N ALA A 102 -18.96 -20.27 -1.70
CA ALA A 102 -18.92 -19.66 -3.01
C ALA A 102 -17.51 -19.11 -3.34
N GLY A 103 -17.03 -19.38 -4.57
CA GLY A 103 -15.72 -18.93 -5.03
C GLY A 103 -14.55 -19.85 -4.70
N GLY A 104 -14.79 -21.01 -4.07
CA GLY A 104 -13.78 -22.04 -3.82
C GLY A 104 -12.60 -21.56 -2.95
N PRO A 105 -12.83 -20.91 -1.79
CA PRO A 105 -11.75 -20.35 -0.99
C PRO A 105 -10.74 -21.39 -0.49
N VAL A 106 -11.21 -22.55 -0.03
CA VAL A 106 -10.33 -23.59 0.53
C VAL A 106 -9.49 -24.20 -0.59
N GLU A 107 -10.10 -24.49 -1.74
CA GLU A 107 -9.42 -24.96 -2.95
C GLU A 107 -8.35 -23.98 -3.40
N GLN A 108 -8.69 -22.69 -3.52
CA GLN A 108 -7.77 -21.66 -3.99
C GLN A 108 -6.55 -21.53 -3.07
N ILE A 109 -6.77 -21.50 -1.75
CA ILE A 109 -5.69 -21.41 -0.76
C ILE A 109 -4.77 -22.63 -0.85
N VAL A 110 -5.33 -23.84 -0.92
CA VAL A 110 -4.54 -25.08 -1.02
C VAL A 110 -3.76 -25.14 -2.34
N ALA A 111 -4.34 -24.67 -3.45
CA ALA A 111 -3.67 -24.64 -4.75
C ALA A 111 -2.45 -23.71 -4.77
N ASP A 112 -2.52 -22.56 -4.08
CA ASP A 112 -1.54 -21.49 -4.24
C ASP A 112 -0.48 -21.44 -3.12
N ILE A 113 -0.81 -21.92 -1.91
CA ILE A 113 0.04 -21.75 -0.72
C ILE A 113 1.43 -22.40 -0.86
N GLY A 114 1.52 -23.54 -1.57
CA GLY A 114 2.79 -24.22 -1.81
C GLY A 114 3.78 -23.35 -2.57
N ALA A 115 3.31 -22.75 -3.66
CA ALA A 115 4.11 -21.87 -4.51
C ALA A 115 4.46 -20.56 -3.80
N LEU A 116 3.55 -19.98 -3.00
CA LEU A 116 3.87 -18.81 -2.17
C LEU A 116 4.97 -19.10 -1.15
N ARG A 117 4.99 -20.31 -0.55
CA ARG A 117 6.01 -20.71 0.44
C ARG A 117 7.35 -21.07 -0.19
N SER A 118 7.36 -21.70 -1.36
CA SER A 118 8.59 -22.06 -2.07
C SER A 118 9.22 -20.89 -2.82
N GLY A 119 8.43 -19.84 -3.11
CA GLY A 119 8.86 -18.74 -3.97
C GLY A 119 8.64 -19.01 -5.46
N ASP A 120 7.88 -20.05 -5.82
CA ASP A 120 7.57 -20.44 -7.20
C ASP A 120 6.49 -19.52 -7.81
N TYR A 121 6.84 -18.25 -7.95
CA TYR A 121 6.04 -17.21 -8.58
C TYR A 121 6.94 -16.13 -9.17
N VAL A 122 6.42 -15.40 -10.15
CA VAL A 122 7.13 -14.31 -10.83
C VAL A 122 6.44 -12.97 -10.59
N PHE A 123 7.23 -11.91 -10.34
CA PHE A 123 6.69 -10.56 -10.31
C PHE A 123 6.57 -9.99 -11.73
N ALA A 124 5.50 -9.25 -11.98
CA ALA A 124 5.27 -8.55 -13.23
C ALA A 124 4.99 -7.06 -12.98
N PHE A 125 6.02 -6.24 -13.10
CA PHE A 125 5.93 -4.80 -12.87
C PHE A 125 5.38 -4.07 -14.08
N SER A 126 4.40 -3.19 -13.87
CA SER A 126 3.77 -2.42 -14.96
C SER A 126 3.13 -1.14 -14.44
N ARG A 127 2.89 -0.19 -15.34
CA ARG A 127 2.14 1.04 -15.05
C ARG A 127 0.71 0.74 -14.58
N LEU A 128 0.03 1.74 -14.03
CA LEU A 128 -1.23 1.57 -13.30
C LEU A 128 -2.33 0.95 -14.17
N ASP A 129 -2.55 1.48 -15.37
CA ASP A 129 -3.58 0.97 -16.28
C ASP A 129 -3.28 -0.46 -16.77
N PRO A 130 -2.06 -0.78 -17.27
CA PRO A 130 -1.69 -2.15 -17.59
C PRO A 130 -1.83 -3.14 -16.43
N PHE A 131 -1.55 -2.71 -15.19
CA PHE A 131 -1.74 -3.54 -14.00
C PHE A 131 -3.20 -3.96 -13.83
N PHE A 132 -4.13 -2.99 -13.82
CA PHE A 132 -5.55 -3.29 -13.65
C PHE A 132 -6.10 -4.14 -14.80
N GLU A 133 -5.68 -3.87 -16.03
CA GLU A 133 -6.09 -4.66 -17.20
C GLU A 133 -5.60 -6.11 -17.10
N ARG A 134 -4.35 -6.31 -16.69
CA ARG A 134 -3.79 -7.66 -16.52
C ARG A 134 -4.53 -8.46 -15.45
N VAL A 135 -4.78 -7.86 -14.29
CA VAL A 135 -5.51 -8.56 -13.22
C VAL A 135 -6.95 -8.86 -13.63
N HIS A 136 -7.59 -7.96 -14.38
CA HIS A 136 -8.95 -8.17 -14.88
C HIS A 136 -9.06 -9.31 -15.90
N THR A 137 -8.05 -9.51 -16.73
CA THR A 137 -8.05 -10.51 -17.81
C THR A 137 -7.44 -11.85 -17.41
N ALA A 138 -6.63 -11.88 -16.35
CA ALA A 138 -6.09 -13.10 -15.76
C ALA A 138 -7.09 -13.78 -14.81
N ASP A 139 -6.72 -14.96 -14.32
CA ASP A 139 -7.46 -15.66 -13.28
C ASP A 139 -7.08 -15.10 -11.90
N ALA A 140 -7.83 -14.10 -11.44
CA ALA A 140 -7.55 -13.37 -10.21
C ALA A 140 -7.75 -14.25 -8.97
N ARG A 141 -6.73 -14.31 -8.11
CA ARG A 141 -6.72 -15.15 -6.90
C ARG A 141 -7.07 -14.31 -5.68
N GLY A 142 -8.36 -14.03 -5.49
CA GLY A 142 -8.88 -13.16 -4.42
C GLY A 142 -8.45 -13.57 -3.01
N PHE A 143 -8.75 -14.81 -2.61
CA PHE A 143 -8.35 -15.33 -1.28
C PHE A 143 -6.83 -15.39 -1.07
N THR A 144 -6.07 -15.70 -2.11
CA THR A 144 -4.61 -15.76 -2.10
C THR A 144 -3.99 -14.37 -2.01
N THR A 145 -4.58 -13.40 -2.70
CA THR A 145 -4.22 -11.98 -2.58
C THR A 145 -4.51 -11.49 -1.16
N ASP A 146 -5.61 -11.91 -0.56
CA ASP A 146 -5.93 -11.55 0.82
C ASP A 146 -4.98 -12.19 1.85
N LEU A 147 -4.49 -13.41 1.59
CA LEU A 147 -3.49 -14.09 2.44
C LEU A 147 -2.14 -13.36 2.52
N VAL A 148 -1.77 -12.60 1.50
CA VAL A 148 -0.53 -11.81 1.48
C VAL A 148 -0.71 -10.40 2.03
N ARG A 149 -1.94 -9.99 2.38
CA ARG A 149 -2.20 -8.71 3.03
C ARG A 149 -1.87 -8.74 4.51
N SER A 150 -1.50 -7.59 5.02
CA SER A 150 -1.57 -7.28 6.44
C SER A 150 -3.01 -6.98 6.92
N GLY A 151 -3.13 -6.57 8.19
CA GLY A 151 -4.39 -6.09 8.78
C GLY A 151 -4.60 -4.57 8.74
N TRP A 152 -3.86 -3.80 7.93
CA TRP A 152 -4.04 -2.35 7.85
C TRP A 152 -5.29 -1.99 7.06
N ALA A 153 -6.41 -1.74 7.72
CA ALA A 153 -7.66 -1.37 7.05
C ALA A 153 -8.38 -0.24 7.79
N THR A 154 -9.17 0.54 7.04
CA THR A 154 -10.15 1.47 7.60
C THR A 154 -11.58 1.02 7.27
N ALA A 155 -12.58 1.67 7.85
CA ALA A 155 -13.98 1.33 7.58
C ALA A 155 -14.35 1.65 6.12
N PRO A 156 -15.04 0.76 5.40
CA PRO A 156 -15.45 0.97 4.01
C PRO A 156 -16.22 2.29 3.78
N ASP A 157 -17.13 2.64 4.69
CA ASP A 157 -17.92 3.87 4.58
C ASP A 157 -17.05 5.13 4.64
N THR A 158 -15.99 5.11 5.46
CA THR A 158 -15.01 6.19 5.54
C THR A 158 -14.24 6.36 4.23
N VAL A 159 -13.86 5.26 3.57
CA VAL A 159 -13.21 5.31 2.24
C VAL A 159 -14.16 5.91 1.21
N ARG A 160 -15.42 5.49 1.21
CA ARG A 160 -16.43 5.99 0.28
C ARG A 160 -16.68 7.48 0.47
N GLU A 161 -16.79 7.93 1.71
CA GLU A 161 -16.96 9.35 2.04
C GLU A 161 -15.76 10.18 1.60
N PHE A 162 -14.54 9.70 1.87
CA PHE A 162 -13.32 10.44 1.54
C PHE A 162 -13.01 10.47 0.04
N THR A 163 -13.17 9.35 -0.66
CA THR A 163 -12.73 9.20 -2.06
C THR A 163 -13.86 9.39 -3.07
N GLY A 164 -15.11 9.37 -2.64
CA GLY A 164 -16.28 9.28 -3.53
C GLY A 164 -16.42 7.94 -4.28
N ALA A 165 -15.49 7.00 -4.09
CA ALA A 165 -15.45 5.72 -4.79
C ALA A 165 -16.00 4.56 -3.94
N ALA A 166 -16.48 3.51 -4.61
CA ALA A 166 -16.87 2.29 -3.94
C ALA A 166 -15.62 1.55 -3.42
N PRO A 167 -15.55 1.11 -2.15
CA PRO A 167 -14.35 0.50 -1.57
C PRO A 167 -13.93 -0.84 -2.21
N ASP A 168 -14.85 -1.51 -2.89
CA ASP A 168 -14.65 -2.74 -3.66
C ASP A 168 -14.13 -2.48 -5.09
N GLU A 169 -13.88 -1.22 -5.46
CA GLU A 169 -13.34 -0.80 -6.75
C GLU A 169 -11.94 -0.16 -6.62
N PRO A 170 -10.85 -0.94 -6.40
CA PRO A 170 -9.54 -0.36 -6.11
C PRO A 170 -9.02 0.64 -7.15
N ARG A 171 -9.35 0.47 -8.44
CA ARG A 171 -8.98 1.45 -9.48
C ARG A 171 -9.62 2.82 -9.24
N ALA A 172 -10.90 2.83 -8.89
CA ALA A 172 -11.63 4.06 -8.57
C ALA A 172 -11.15 4.65 -7.23
N VAL A 173 -10.84 3.81 -6.24
CA VAL A 173 -10.27 4.26 -4.96
C VAL A 173 -8.91 4.94 -5.15
N VAL A 174 -8.02 4.39 -5.99
CA VAL A 174 -6.72 5.02 -6.30
C VAL A 174 -6.90 6.42 -6.89
N GLN A 175 -7.85 6.59 -7.82
CA GLN A 175 -8.14 7.90 -8.42
C GLN A 175 -8.81 8.85 -7.43
N GLY A 176 -9.79 8.38 -6.66
CA GLY A 176 -10.48 9.18 -5.66
C GLY A 176 -9.56 9.62 -4.52
N LEU A 177 -8.56 8.80 -4.14
CA LEU A 177 -7.52 9.21 -3.18
C LEU A 177 -6.66 10.36 -3.71
N MET A 178 -6.29 10.33 -4.99
CA MET A 178 -5.54 11.42 -5.62
C MET A 178 -6.31 12.73 -5.55
N GLU A 179 -7.59 12.71 -5.92
CA GLU A 179 -8.46 13.90 -5.89
C GLU A 179 -8.68 14.39 -4.45
N ALA A 180 -9.02 13.48 -3.53
CA ALA A 180 -9.31 13.80 -2.14
C ALA A 180 -8.07 14.31 -1.39
N PHE A 181 -6.88 13.74 -1.63
CA PHE A 181 -5.65 14.27 -1.04
C PHE A 181 -5.32 15.67 -1.55
N ASN A 182 -5.54 15.95 -2.83
CA ASN A 182 -5.37 17.31 -3.37
C ASN A 182 -6.38 18.29 -2.73
N GLU A 183 -7.63 17.88 -2.53
CA GLU A 183 -8.65 18.77 -1.94
C GLU A 183 -8.45 19.01 -0.43
N HIS A 184 -8.09 17.97 0.33
CA HIS A 184 -8.19 17.99 1.79
C HIS A 184 -6.85 18.18 2.52
N THR A 185 -5.72 18.14 1.81
CA THR A 185 -4.40 18.05 2.46
C THR A 185 -3.39 18.97 1.80
N ASP A 186 -2.43 19.46 2.59
CA ASP A 186 -1.28 20.19 2.08
C ASP A 186 -0.02 19.37 2.34
N TYR A 187 1.03 19.58 1.55
CA TYR A 187 2.32 19.00 1.91
C TYR A 187 2.90 19.70 3.14
N ASP A 188 3.30 18.94 4.17
CA ASP A 188 3.83 19.49 5.43
C ASP A 188 5.28 20.01 5.27
N VAL A 189 5.42 21.15 4.58
CA VAL A 189 6.68 21.88 4.38
C VAL A 189 7.35 22.22 5.73
N PRO A 190 6.64 22.69 6.78
CA PRO A 190 7.26 22.93 8.08
C PRO A 190 7.93 21.67 8.67
N ARG A 191 7.26 20.51 8.61
CA ARG A 191 7.83 19.24 9.08
C ARG A 191 8.98 18.77 8.21
N TYR A 192 8.90 18.99 6.89
CA TYR A 192 10.01 18.73 5.98
C TYR A 192 11.27 19.50 6.38
N LEU A 193 11.14 20.83 6.55
CA LEU A 193 12.24 21.72 6.95
C LEU A 193 12.80 21.35 8.33
N ALA A 194 11.93 21.06 9.30
CA ALA A 194 12.32 20.60 10.62
C ALA A 194 13.17 19.33 10.54
N GLY A 195 12.81 18.42 9.62
CA GLY A 195 13.59 17.24 9.30
C GLY A 195 14.97 17.53 8.73
N SER A 196 15.04 18.39 7.71
CA SER A 196 16.30 18.81 7.11
C SER A 196 17.25 19.46 8.11
N ILE A 197 16.72 20.24 9.07
CA ILE A 197 17.51 20.83 10.16
C ILE A 197 17.99 19.76 11.14
N THR A 198 17.11 18.85 11.57
CA THR A 198 17.50 17.72 12.42
C THR A 198 18.67 16.96 11.82
N ASP A 199 18.59 16.65 10.53
CA ASP A 199 19.55 15.75 9.88
C ASP A 199 20.88 16.47 9.54
N ASN A 200 20.83 17.70 9.02
CA ASN A 200 22.02 18.39 8.50
C ASN A 200 22.68 19.37 9.48
N VAL A 201 21.93 19.91 10.43
CA VAL A 201 22.43 20.93 11.37
C VAL A 201 22.63 20.32 12.75
N LEU A 202 21.65 19.52 13.19
CA LEU A 202 21.66 18.92 14.52
C LEU A 202 22.22 17.48 14.53
N PHE A 203 22.65 16.96 13.37
CA PHE A 203 23.23 15.61 13.21
C PHE A 203 22.41 14.51 13.91
N GLY A 204 21.08 14.60 13.81
CA GLY A 204 20.15 13.62 14.39
C GLY A 204 19.90 13.75 15.90
N THR A 205 20.53 14.70 16.59
CA THR A 205 20.48 14.80 18.06
C THR A 205 19.08 15.14 18.60
N VAL A 206 18.26 15.86 17.84
CA VAL A 206 16.91 16.29 18.26
C VAL A 206 15.89 16.01 17.15
N PRO A 207 14.86 15.16 17.38
CA PRO A 207 13.86 14.83 16.37
C PRO A 207 12.78 15.93 16.28
N LEU A 208 13.06 17.03 15.56
CA LEU A 208 12.17 18.19 15.49
C LEU A 208 10.83 17.89 14.80
N ARG A 209 10.82 16.94 13.85
CA ARG A 209 9.62 16.51 13.11
C ARG A 209 8.42 16.17 14.02
N LYS A 210 8.67 15.65 15.24
CA LYS A 210 7.60 15.21 16.15
C LYS A 210 6.66 16.32 16.60
N TYR A 211 7.11 17.58 16.58
CA TYR A 211 6.31 18.72 17.03
C TYR A 211 5.37 19.29 15.95
N PHE A 212 5.46 18.75 14.73
CA PHE A 212 4.68 19.22 13.60
C PHE A 212 3.57 18.25 13.17
N ARG A 213 3.60 17.01 13.65
CA ARG A 213 2.61 15.97 13.31
C ARG A 213 1.17 16.44 13.59
N ALA A 214 0.33 16.36 12.56
CA ALA A 214 -1.11 16.52 12.65
C ALA A 214 -1.80 15.16 12.87
N ASN A 215 -3.07 15.19 13.28
CA ASN A 215 -3.94 14.03 13.16
C ASN A 215 -4.36 13.89 11.70
N VAL A 216 -4.13 12.73 11.10
CA VAL A 216 -4.32 12.50 9.66
C VAL A 216 -5.22 11.29 9.39
N SER A 217 -6.07 10.93 10.36
CA SER A 217 -7.13 9.94 10.10
C SER A 217 -8.11 10.48 9.07
N PHE A 218 -8.73 9.62 8.27
CA PHE A 218 -9.71 10.06 7.26
C PHE A 218 -10.81 10.99 7.82
N PRO A 219 -11.42 10.72 9.00
CA PRO A 219 -12.35 11.68 9.60
C PRO A 219 -11.71 13.04 9.90
N ALA A 220 -10.45 13.06 10.36
CA ALA A 220 -9.76 14.32 10.62
C ALA A 220 -9.44 15.10 9.34
N LEU A 221 -9.13 14.41 8.23
CA LEU A 221 -8.89 15.04 6.93
C LEU A 221 -10.19 15.64 6.33
N LEU A 222 -11.34 15.02 6.59
CA LEU A 222 -12.65 15.55 6.19
C LEU A 222 -13.02 16.80 6.99
N ASP A 223 -12.74 16.80 8.29
CA ASP A 223 -13.07 17.90 9.21
C ASP A 223 -12.14 19.11 9.08
N ASP A 224 -10.83 18.88 8.93
CA ASP A 224 -9.78 19.89 8.83
C ASP A 224 -9.18 19.90 7.43
N ARG A 225 -9.86 20.62 6.52
CA ARG A 225 -9.33 20.87 5.17
C ARG A 225 -7.99 21.59 5.34
N HIS A 226 -6.92 21.03 4.78
CA HIS A 226 -5.51 21.47 4.88
C HIS A 226 -4.68 20.84 6.01
N ALA A 227 -5.00 19.63 6.45
CA ALA A 227 -4.11 18.87 7.31
C ALA A 227 -2.77 18.59 6.60
N GLY A 228 -1.66 19.02 7.20
CA GLY A 228 -0.32 18.79 6.67
C GLY A 228 0.06 17.31 6.69
N MET A 229 0.30 16.72 5.52
CA MET A 229 0.72 15.32 5.34
C MET A 229 2.14 15.21 4.78
N PHE A 230 2.81 14.11 5.11
CA PHE A 230 4.09 13.71 4.54
C PHE A 230 3.91 12.42 3.72
N CYS A 231 4.91 12.05 2.93
CA CYS A 231 4.87 10.86 2.06
C CYS A 231 4.50 9.55 2.79
N TYR A 232 4.91 9.42 4.05
CA TYR A 232 4.51 8.30 4.91
C TYR A 232 3.00 8.30 5.19
N GLU A 233 2.42 9.44 5.58
CA GLU A 233 0.99 9.52 5.85
C GLU A 233 0.17 9.21 4.59
N PHE A 234 0.57 9.72 3.42
CA PHE A 234 -0.08 9.40 2.14
C PHE A 234 -0.06 7.89 1.87
N THR A 235 1.10 7.26 2.04
CA THR A 235 1.27 5.83 1.80
C THR A 235 0.44 4.97 2.76
N TYR A 236 0.42 5.31 4.06
CA TYR A 236 -0.38 4.54 5.02
C TYR A 236 -1.89 4.72 4.81
N ARG A 237 -2.34 5.94 4.47
CA ARG A 237 -3.76 6.18 4.17
C ARG A 237 -4.20 5.43 2.93
N SER A 238 -3.40 5.42 1.87
CA SER A 238 -3.74 4.67 0.66
C SER A 238 -3.79 3.16 0.90
N MET A 239 -2.86 2.61 1.70
CA MET A 239 -2.90 1.20 2.10
C MET A 239 -4.19 0.85 2.84
N GLU A 240 -4.54 1.62 3.88
CA GLU A 240 -5.77 1.39 4.66
C GLU A 240 -7.04 1.47 3.81
N ALA A 241 -7.07 2.37 2.82
CA ALA A 241 -8.21 2.50 1.91
C ALA A 241 -8.30 1.31 0.94
N LEU A 242 -7.17 0.88 0.37
CA LEU A 242 -7.12 -0.24 -0.58
C LEU A 242 -7.38 -1.61 0.08
N HIS A 243 -7.23 -1.68 1.41
CA HIS A 243 -7.52 -2.86 2.22
C HIS A 243 -8.84 -2.77 2.98
N ALA A 244 -9.66 -1.73 2.76
CA ALA A 244 -10.88 -1.50 3.53
C ALA A 244 -11.93 -2.61 3.42
N VAL A 245 -11.93 -3.37 2.33
CA VAL A 245 -12.71 -4.60 2.15
C VAL A 245 -11.78 -5.78 1.84
N PRO A 246 -12.15 -7.02 2.19
CA PRO A 246 -11.36 -8.21 1.87
C PRO A 246 -11.04 -8.31 0.37
N ALA A 247 -9.88 -8.86 0.01
CA ALA A 247 -9.46 -8.87 -1.40
C ALA A 247 -10.40 -9.67 -2.30
N PHE A 248 -11.00 -10.73 -1.76
CA PHE A 248 -11.99 -11.56 -2.46
C PHE A 248 -13.35 -10.88 -2.66
N ASP A 249 -13.62 -9.77 -1.97
CA ASP A 249 -14.82 -8.93 -2.18
C ASP A 249 -14.55 -7.78 -3.17
N GLN A 250 -13.31 -7.59 -3.63
CA GLN A 250 -12.95 -6.54 -4.59
C GLN A 250 -13.15 -7.00 -6.02
N ARG A 251 -13.57 -6.07 -6.88
CA ARG A 251 -13.66 -6.30 -8.35
C ARG A 251 -12.28 -6.59 -8.96
N THR A 252 -11.23 -6.00 -8.39
CA THR A 252 -9.84 -6.33 -8.68
C THR A 252 -9.16 -6.55 -7.33
N PRO A 253 -8.87 -7.80 -6.92
CA PRO A 253 -8.17 -8.06 -5.67
C PRO A 253 -6.82 -7.37 -5.67
N VAL A 254 -6.51 -6.56 -4.65
CA VAL A 254 -5.20 -5.93 -4.52
C VAL A 254 -4.55 -6.17 -3.16
N VAL A 255 -3.23 -6.07 -3.06
CA VAL A 255 -2.52 -5.84 -1.81
C VAL A 255 -1.71 -4.56 -1.98
N ALA A 256 -1.90 -3.60 -1.08
CA ALA A 256 -1.07 -2.42 -1.00
C ALA A 256 0.15 -2.69 -0.11
N GLY A 257 1.28 -2.10 -0.46
CA GLY A 257 2.52 -2.12 0.32
C GLY A 257 3.19 -0.76 0.33
N ARG A 258 4.19 -0.58 1.20
CA ARG A 258 5.03 0.63 1.20
C ARG A 258 6.37 0.36 0.54
N VAL A 259 6.78 1.27 -0.34
CA VAL A 259 8.11 1.25 -0.97
C VAL A 259 8.94 2.35 -0.36
N HIS A 260 10.12 1.99 0.13
CA HIS A 260 11.08 2.93 0.66
C HIS A 260 12.06 3.39 -0.42
N ASP A 261 12.33 4.68 -0.43
CA ASP A 261 13.46 5.30 -1.09
C ASP A 261 14.32 5.98 -0.02
N GLU A 262 15.37 5.29 0.44
CA GLU A 262 16.26 5.83 1.48
C GLU A 262 17.05 7.06 1.04
N ARG A 263 17.38 7.19 -0.25
CA ARG A 263 18.17 8.32 -0.76
C ARG A 263 17.40 9.63 -0.58
N HIS A 264 16.13 9.62 -0.94
CA HIS A 264 15.26 10.80 -0.85
C HIS A 264 14.43 10.84 0.44
N LYS A 265 14.60 9.85 1.33
CA LYS A 265 13.79 9.66 2.55
C LYS A 265 12.30 9.69 2.21
N HIS A 266 11.97 9.09 1.08
CA HIS A 266 10.66 9.12 0.47
C HIS A 266 10.00 7.75 0.59
N VAL A 267 8.67 7.75 0.62
CA VAL A 267 7.86 6.53 0.66
C VAL A 267 6.66 6.71 -0.24
N TYR A 268 6.35 5.67 -1.01
CA TYR A 268 5.20 5.62 -1.91
C TYR A 268 4.57 4.23 -1.88
N THR A 269 3.42 4.07 -2.54
CA THR A 269 2.59 2.88 -2.44
C THR A 269 2.91 1.89 -3.56
N ALA A 270 3.16 0.64 -3.22
CA ALA A 270 3.06 -0.49 -4.15
C ALA A 270 1.62 -1.01 -4.14
N ILE A 271 1.12 -1.43 -5.28
CA ILE A 271 -0.15 -2.14 -5.42
C ILE A 271 0.14 -3.41 -6.20
N ALA A 272 -0.20 -4.57 -5.66
CA ALA A 272 -0.03 -5.84 -6.32
C ALA A 272 -1.31 -6.67 -6.30
N SER A 273 -1.34 -7.77 -7.04
CA SER A 273 -2.37 -8.80 -6.97
C SER A 273 -1.70 -10.16 -7.11
N VAL A 274 -2.39 -11.24 -6.74
CA VAL A 274 -1.99 -12.60 -7.12
C VAL A 274 -2.95 -13.09 -8.20
N VAL A 275 -2.41 -13.61 -9.30
CA VAL A 275 -3.19 -14.17 -10.40
C VAL A 275 -2.58 -15.50 -10.85
N ARG A 276 -3.36 -16.31 -11.56
CA ARG A 276 -2.81 -17.38 -12.40
C ARG A 276 -2.88 -17.02 -13.87
N GLU A 277 -1.77 -17.30 -14.56
CA GLU A 277 -1.66 -17.19 -16.01
C GLU A 277 -1.05 -18.51 -16.51
N ASP A 278 -1.77 -19.22 -17.38
CA ASP A 278 -1.36 -20.51 -17.92
C ASP A 278 -0.98 -21.57 -16.86
N GLY A 279 -1.53 -21.44 -15.64
CA GLY A 279 -1.26 -22.33 -14.51
C GLY A 279 -0.14 -21.86 -13.58
N ASP A 280 0.63 -20.84 -13.93
CA ASP A 280 1.69 -20.29 -13.10
C ASP A 280 1.19 -19.14 -12.22
N LEU A 281 1.75 -19.01 -11.01
CA LEU A 281 1.47 -17.85 -10.15
C LEU A 281 2.28 -16.64 -10.63
N VAL A 282 1.55 -15.58 -10.96
CA VAL A 282 2.10 -14.28 -11.32
C VAL A 282 1.65 -13.26 -10.29
N VAL A 283 2.55 -12.36 -9.91
CA VAL A 283 2.27 -11.24 -9.02
C VAL A 283 2.41 -9.93 -9.81
N PRO A 284 1.36 -9.45 -10.47
CA PRO A 284 1.37 -8.12 -11.07
C PRO A 284 1.61 -7.06 -10.00
N VAL A 285 2.42 -6.04 -10.31
CA VAL A 285 2.73 -4.94 -9.40
C VAL A 285 2.73 -3.61 -10.15
N THR A 286 2.21 -2.57 -9.52
CA THR A 286 2.33 -1.16 -9.92
C THR A 286 2.70 -0.28 -8.73
N PHE A 287 3.12 0.95 -8.99
CA PHE A 287 3.54 1.91 -7.97
C PHE A 287 2.88 3.27 -8.17
N VAL A 288 2.36 3.83 -7.08
CA VAL A 288 1.69 5.13 -7.06
C VAL A 288 2.26 6.04 -5.97
N ASP A 289 2.39 7.33 -6.26
CA ASP A 289 2.91 8.34 -5.34
C ASP A 289 2.01 9.57 -5.29
N TYR A 290 1.23 9.66 -4.21
CA TYR A 290 0.32 10.77 -3.94
C TYR A 290 1.03 12.04 -3.44
N THR A 291 2.33 11.99 -3.15
CA THR A 291 3.03 13.18 -2.64
C THR A 291 3.12 14.28 -3.68
N HIS A 292 3.19 13.89 -4.96
CA HIS A 292 3.27 14.83 -6.07
C HIS A 292 1.94 15.49 -6.40
N THR A 293 0.82 14.95 -5.90
CA THR A 293 -0.52 15.49 -6.16
C THR A 293 -0.81 16.73 -5.32
N THR A 294 -0.09 16.91 -4.20
CA THR A 294 -0.21 18.06 -3.29
C THR A 294 0.98 19.01 -3.42
N LEU A 295 2.21 18.47 -3.45
CA LEU A 295 3.43 19.27 -3.46
C LEU A 295 3.57 20.16 -4.71
N TYR A 296 3.14 19.72 -5.89
CA TYR A 296 3.33 20.51 -7.12
C TYR A 296 2.26 21.57 -7.34
N ASP A 297 1.05 21.38 -6.82
CA ASP A 297 0.00 22.40 -6.85
C ASP A 297 0.33 23.54 -5.86
N ASP A 298 0.84 23.21 -4.66
CA ASP A 298 1.30 24.21 -3.67
C ASP A 298 2.42 25.13 -4.19
N PHE A 299 3.25 24.64 -5.11
CA PHE A 299 4.35 25.39 -5.73
C PHE A 299 4.07 25.84 -7.18
N ASN A 300 2.87 25.60 -7.74
CA ASN A 300 2.54 25.85 -9.15
C ASN A 300 3.50 25.20 -10.17
N LEU A 301 4.10 24.05 -9.84
CA LEU A 301 5.07 23.34 -10.68
C LEU A 301 4.44 22.22 -11.53
N THR A 302 3.15 21.94 -11.32
CA THR A 302 2.34 20.94 -12.05
C THR A 302 2.48 21.01 -13.58
N PRO A 303 2.53 22.19 -14.23
CA PRO A 303 2.69 22.29 -15.70
C PRO A 303 4.04 21.80 -16.22
N VAL A 304 5.06 21.71 -15.36
CA VAL A 304 6.46 21.41 -15.74
C VAL A 304 6.87 20.01 -15.31
N LEU A 305 6.31 19.48 -14.22
CA LEU A 305 6.78 18.25 -13.57
C LEU A 305 5.86 17.04 -13.76
N GLY A 306 4.67 17.25 -14.31
CA GLY A 306 3.67 16.22 -14.62
C GLY A 306 2.66 16.01 -13.49
N THR A 307 1.42 15.71 -13.84
CA THR A 307 0.28 15.41 -12.94
C THR A 307 0.29 13.95 -12.45
N GLY A 308 1.42 13.26 -12.57
CA GLY A 308 1.46 11.80 -12.58
C GLY A 308 1.36 11.17 -11.20
N LEU A 309 0.26 10.44 -10.96
CA LEU A 309 0.09 9.52 -9.85
C LEU A 309 1.08 8.34 -9.91
N GLU A 310 1.59 8.00 -11.11
CA GLU A 310 2.50 6.88 -11.31
C GLU A 310 3.92 7.20 -10.83
N ALA A 311 4.49 6.31 -10.02
CA ALA A 311 5.88 6.42 -9.57
C ALA A 311 6.90 5.90 -10.61
N TYR A 312 6.49 5.59 -11.84
CA TYR A 312 7.37 5.06 -12.90
C TYR A 312 8.18 6.13 -13.65
N GLY A 313 8.40 7.29 -13.03
CA GLY A 313 9.22 8.36 -13.60
C GLY A 313 10.70 8.24 -13.21
N ASP A 314 11.53 9.13 -13.78
CA ASP A 314 12.96 9.19 -13.46
C ASP A 314 13.26 9.66 -12.03
N ARG A 315 12.25 9.82 -11.18
CA ARG A 315 12.37 10.41 -9.83
C ARG A 315 12.22 9.40 -8.71
N HIS A 316 11.95 8.14 -9.03
CA HIS A 316 11.68 7.11 -8.03
C HIS A 316 12.67 5.95 -8.13
N ARG A 317 13.05 5.48 -6.95
CA ARG A 317 13.86 4.28 -6.73
C ARG A 317 13.24 3.48 -5.59
N ALA A 318 13.40 2.17 -5.60
CA ALA A 318 13.10 1.30 -4.48
C ALA A 318 14.40 0.85 -3.82
N THR A 319 14.48 0.96 -2.49
CA THR A 319 15.50 0.32 -1.65
C THR A 319 14.94 -0.82 -0.81
N ALA A 320 13.63 -0.80 -0.54
CA ALA A 320 12.91 -1.90 0.10
C ALA A 320 11.41 -1.83 -0.24
N ILE A 321 10.75 -2.98 -0.29
CA ILE A 321 9.29 -3.11 -0.43
C ILE A 321 8.76 -3.89 0.77
N TYR A 322 7.69 -3.39 1.38
CA TYR A 322 7.03 -3.98 2.54
C TYR A 322 5.56 -4.22 2.23
N TRP A 323 5.10 -5.46 2.46
CA TRP A 323 3.73 -5.94 2.24
C TRP A 323 3.17 -6.43 3.60
N ASP A 324 2.82 -5.64 4.61
CA ASP A 324 2.40 -4.24 4.68
C ASP A 324 0.88 -4.16 4.51
#